data_AF-A0A3M0ZZ49-F1
#
_entry.id   AF-A0A3M0ZZ49-F1
#
_cell.length_a   1.000
_cell.length_b   1.000
_cell.length_c   1.000
_cell.angle_alpha   90.00
_cell.angle_beta   90.00
_cell.angle_gamma   90.00
#
_symmetry.space_group_name_H-M   'P 1'
#
loop_
_entity.id
_entity.type
_entity.pdbx_description
1 polymer ?
#
loop_
_entity_poly.entity_id
_entity_poly.type
_entity_poly.pdbx_seq_one_letter_code
_entity_poly.pdbx_strand_id
1 'polypeptide(L)'
;MHGDLRGDDGAPALDMLPVLHVGTRSALCLADEEAPKVLAPAASAERLGATPHLLCNLPLVLRRLGLARAIAFDLLELFAFVRPAQFTVPTAAGLLQALDLGDRSGETERIPSLLRAAAQR
;
A
#
# COMPACT_ATOMS: atom_id res chain seq x y z
N MET A 1 8.97 -38.03 2.49
CA MET A 1 8.11 -37.22 1.63
C MET A 1 8.10 -35.81 2.21
N HIS A 2 8.82 -34.86 1.60
CA HIS A 2 8.65 -33.44 1.94
C HIS A 2 7.39 -32.97 1.22
N GLY A 3 6.37 -32.55 1.97
CA GLY A 3 5.20 -31.91 1.38
C GLY A 3 5.60 -30.54 0.85
N ASP A 4 5.31 -30.30 -0.43
CA ASP A 4 5.55 -28.99 -1.05
C ASP A 4 4.53 -28.00 -0.48
N LEU A 5 4.94 -27.17 0.48
CA LEU A 5 4.11 -26.12 1.09
C LEU A 5 3.97 -24.90 0.16
N ARG A 6 3.67 -25.15 -1.12
CA ARG A 6 3.17 -24.11 -2.02
C ARG A 6 1.74 -23.80 -1.60
N GLY A 7 1.59 -22.73 -0.82
CA GLY A 7 0.28 -22.18 -0.44
C GLY A 7 -0.47 -21.71 -1.67
N ASP A 8 -1.29 -22.59 -2.24
CA ASP A 8 -2.38 -22.25 -3.16
C ASP A 8 -3.69 -22.13 -2.35
N ASP A 9 -3.63 -21.31 -1.29
CA ASP A 9 -4.72 -21.14 -0.32
C ASP A 9 -5.76 -20.10 -0.79
N GLY A 10 -5.87 -19.87 -2.10
CA GLY A 10 -6.84 -18.95 -2.73
C GLY A 10 -6.75 -17.47 -2.31
N ALA A 11 -5.80 -17.10 -1.45
CA ALA A 11 -5.58 -15.73 -1.01
C ALA A 11 -5.02 -14.89 -2.18
N PRO A 12 -5.54 -13.67 -2.42
CA PRO A 12 -5.01 -12.82 -3.49
C PRO A 12 -3.55 -12.47 -3.19
N ALA A 13 -2.68 -12.66 -4.19
CA ALA A 13 -1.31 -12.17 -4.11
C ALA A 13 -1.34 -10.66 -3.84
N LEU A 14 -0.58 -10.21 -2.83
CA LEU A 14 -0.71 -8.84 -2.31
C LEU A 14 -0.47 -7.78 -3.40
N ASP A 15 0.49 -8.05 -4.28
CA ASP A 15 0.85 -7.24 -5.44
C ASP A 15 -0.24 -7.16 -6.53
N MET A 16 -1.30 -7.97 -6.46
CA MET A 16 -2.49 -7.85 -7.31
C MET A 16 -3.54 -6.88 -6.74
N LEU A 17 -3.51 -6.62 -5.42
CA LEU A 17 -4.50 -5.73 -4.78
C LEU A 17 -4.38 -4.28 -5.26
N PRO A 18 -5.50 -3.52 -5.29
CA PRO A 18 -5.46 -2.10 -5.60
C PRO A 18 -4.67 -1.33 -4.53
N VAL A 19 -3.77 -0.45 -4.96
CA VAL A 19 -2.98 0.41 -4.07
C VAL A 19 -3.65 1.77 -3.95
N LEU A 20 -3.88 2.25 -2.73
CA LEU A 20 -4.40 3.59 -2.46
C LEU A 20 -3.39 4.41 -1.65
N HIS A 21 -2.72 5.37 -2.30
CA HIS A 21 -1.85 6.33 -1.64
C HIS A 21 -2.59 7.63 -1.35
N VAL A 22 -2.93 7.89 -0.08
CA VAL A 22 -3.59 9.13 0.33
C VAL A 22 -2.54 10.16 0.78
N GLY A 23 -2.29 11.18 -0.05
CA GLY A 23 -1.41 12.31 0.24
C GLY A 23 -2.08 13.40 1.10
N THR A 24 -1.49 14.60 1.14
CA THR A 24 -2.06 15.74 1.90
C THR A 24 -3.14 16.51 1.14
N ARG A 25 -3.12 16.50 -0.20
CA ARG A 25 -4.05 17.29 -1.05
C ARG A 25 -4.87 16.44 -2.03
N SER A 26 -4.46 15.21 -2.27
CA SER A 26 -5.05 14.26 -3.21
C SER A 26 -4.78 12.82 -2.77
N ALA A 27 -5.55 11.88 -3.28
CA ALA A 27 -5.22 10.47 -3.24
C ALA A 27 -4.92 9.97 -4.66
N LEU A 28 -4.08 8.95 -4.76
CA LEU A 28 -3.79 8.22 -5.99
C LEU A 28 -4.20 6.76 -5.81
N CYS A 29 -5.04 6.25 -6.72
CA CYS A 29 -5.49 4.87 -6.73
C CYS A 29 -4.94 4.15 -7.96
N LEU A 30 -4.19 3.08 -7.75
CA LEU A 30 -3.72 2.16 -8.78
C LEU A 30 -4.50 0.85 -8.63
N ALA A 31 -5.52 0.65 -9.47
CA ALA A 31 -6.26 -0.61 -9.57
C ALA A 31 -5.54 -1.54 -10.57
N ASP A 32 -6.25 -2.14 -11.51
CA ASP A 32 -5.70 -3.07 -12.53
C ASP A 32 -5.06 -2.36 -13.73
N GLU A 33 -5.00 -1.03 -13.67
CA GLU A 33 -4.46 -0.12 -14.69
C GLU A 33 -2.93 0.03 -14.53
N GLU A 34 -2.20 0.35 -15.60
CA GLU A 34 -0.77 0.66 -15.50
C GLU A 34 -0.47 2.00 -14.80
N ALA A 35 -1.42 2.94 -14.85
CA ALA A 35 -1.26 4.31 -14.36
C ALA A 35 -2.21 4.64 -13.18
N PRO A 36 -1.72 5.25 -12.08
CA PRO A 36 -2.58 5.67 -10.98
C PRO A 36 -3.54 6.80 -11.37
N LYS A 37 -4.77 6.75 -10.85
CA LYS A 37 -5.79 7.78 -11.05
C LYS A 37 -5.93 8.65 -9.80
N VAL A 38 -6.02 9.97 -9.99
CA VAL A 38 -6.30 10.91 -8.89
C VAL A 38 -7.74 10.76 -8.42
N LEU A 39 -7.93 10.55 -7.12
CA LEU A 39 -9.25 10.50 -6.48
C LEU A 39 -9.44 11.66 -5.50
N ALA A 40 -10.68 12.17 -5.44
CA ALA A 40 -11.13 13.05 -4.37
C ALA A 40 -11.28 12.27 -3.04
N PRO A 41 -11.25 12.93 -1.87
CA PRO A 41 -11.34 12.25 -0.57
C PRO A 41 -12.57 11.35 -0.42
N ALA A 42 -13.75 11.81 -0.85
CA ALA A 42 -14.98 11.03 -0.78
C ALA A 42 -14.92 9.74 -1.64
N ALA A 43 -14.49 9.86 -2.90
CA ALA A 43 -14.30 8.70 -3.79
C ALA A 43 -13.22 7.74 -3.28
N SER A 44 -12.19 8.26 -2.59
CA SER A 44 -11.15 7.43 -1.96
C SER A 44 -11.68 6.64 -0.77
N ALA A 45 -12.55 7.25 0.04
CA ALA A 45 -13.22 6.60 1.16
C ALA A 45 -14.21 5.53 0.69
N GLU A 46 -15.01 5.83 -0.34
CA GLU A 46 -15.91 4.88 -1.00
C GLU A 46 -15.13 3.68 -1.55
N ARG A 47 -14.05 3.94 -2.31
CA ARG A 47 -13.20 2.89 -2.90
C ARG A 47 -12.59 1.99 -1.81
N LEU A 48 -12.03 2.57 -0.75
CA LEU A 48 -11.45 1.84 0.37
C LEU A 48 -12.50 0.99 1.15
N GLY A 49 -13.77 1.40 1.15
CA GLY A 49 -14.87 0.62 1.71
C GLY A 49 -15.35 -0.53 0.82
N ALA A 50 -15.14 -0.46 -0.49
CA ALA A 50 -15.66 -1.42 -1.46
C ALA A 50 -14.80 -2.69 -1.61
N THR A 51 -13.48 -2.60 -1.50
CA THR A 51 -12.55 -3.74 -1.64
C THR A 51 -11.35 -3.58 -0.70
N PRO A 52 -10.68 -4.68 -0.29
CA PRO A 52 -9.38 -4.59 0.37
C PRO A 52 -8.35 -3.87 -0.52
N HIS A 53 -7.51 -3.03 0.08
CA HIS A 53 -6.45 -2.29 -0.60
C HIS A 53 -5.09 -2.57 0.04
N LEU A 54 -4.02 -2.44 -0.75
CA LEU A 54 -2.68 -2.17 -0.24
C LEU A 54 -2.56 -0.70 0.14
N LEU A 55 -2.10 -0.44 1.36
CA LEU A 55 -1.86 0.89 1.91
C LEU A 55 -0.45 0.99 2.49
N CYS A 56 -0.04 2.22 2.79
CA CYS A 56 1.05 2.49 3.72
C CYS A 56 0.50 3.42 4.82
N ASN A 57 0.57 3.00 6.07
CA ASN A 57 0.06 3.71 7.25
C ASN A 57 -1.48 3.86 7.24
N LEU A 58 -2.20 2.76 7.46
CA LEU A 58 -3.65 2.71 7.60
C LEU A 58 -4.20 3.72 8.64
N PRO A 59 -3.60 3.91 9.84
CA PRO A 59 -4.05 4.95 10.77
C PRO A 59 -3.99 6.37 10.19
N LEU A 60 -2.95 6.69 9.40
CA LEU A 60 -2.85 7.97 8.70
C LEU A 60 -3.89 8.10 7.57
N VAL A 61 -4.13 7.02 6.82
CA VAL A 61 -5.14 6.96 5.74
C VAL A 61 -6.54 7.18 6.32
N LEU A 62 -6.92 6.45 7.37
CA LEU A 62 -8.21 6.61 8.06
C LEU A 62 -8.42 8.06 8.53
N ARG A 63 -7.41 8.65 9.19
CA ARG A 63 -7.46 10.04 9.65
C ARG A 63 -7.59 11.04 8.48
N ARG A 64 -6.92 10.80 7.35
CA ARG A 64 -6.99 11.67 6.16
C ARG A 64 -8.33 11.59 5.42
N LEU A 65 -8.99 10.44 5.48
CA LEU A 65 -10.30 10.20 4.85
C LEU A 65 -11.50 10.42 5.79
N GLY A 66 -11.28 10.72 7.07
CA GLY A 66 -12.34 10.90 8.06
C GLY A 66 -13.06 9.59 8.44
N LEU A 67 -12.38 8.45 8.27
CA LEU A 67 -12.94 7.12 8.50
C LEU A 67 -12.61 6.59 9.90
N ALA A 68 -13.58 5.94 10.54
CA ALA A 68 -13.38 5.29 11.85
C ALA A 68 -12.70 3.92 11.75
N ARG A 69 -12.90 3.18 10.64
CA ARG A 69 -12.31 1.86 10.37
C ARG A 69 -12.32 1.56 8.88
N ALA A 70 -11.41 0.69 8.44
CA ALA A 70 -11.41 0.03 7.14
C ALA A 70 -10.69 -1.33 7.27
N ILE A 71 -10.84 -2.22 6.28
CA ILE A 71 -10.06 -3.45 6.17
C ILE A 71 -9.10 -3.27 4.99
N ALA A 72 -7.81 -3.32 5.26
CA ALA A 72 -6.75 -3.12 4.29
C ALA A 72 -5.46 -3.82 4.74
N PHE A 73 -4.54 -4.01 3.82
CA PHE A 73 -3.20 -4.54 4.08
C PHE A 73 -2.23 -3.35 4.20
N ASP A 74 -1.66 -3.12 5.38
CA ASP A 74 -0.67 -2.06 5.59
C ASP A 74 0.75 -2.59 5.39
N LEU A 75 1.45 -2.02 4.41
CA LEU A 75 2.84 -2.37 4.11
C LEU A 75 3.81 -2.04 5.26
N LEU A 76 3.46 -1.12 6.18
CA LEU A 76 4.28 -0.88 7.38
C LEU A 76 4.13 -2.00 8.42
N GLU A 77 2.92 -2.57 8.57
CA GLU A 77 2.69 -3.72 9.44
C GLU A 77 3.38 -4.96 8.85
N LEU A 78 3.26 -5.18 7.54
CA LEU A 78 3.98 -6.24 6.83
C LEU A 78 5.50 -6.07 6.99
N PHE A 79 6.04 -4.87 6.72
CA PHE A 79 7.47 -4.57 6.89
C PHE A 79 7.95 -4.89 8.31
N ALA A 80 7.23 -4.43 9.34
CA ALA A 80 7.59 -4.70 10.74
C ALA A 80 7.57 -6.20 11.08
N PHE A 81 6.70 -6.98 10.44
CA PHE A 81 6.63 -8.43 10.60
C PHE A 81 7.76 -9.17 9.87
N VAL A 82 8.02 -8.85 8.59
CA VAL A 82 9.03 -9.57 7.78
C VAL A 82 10.47 -9.11 8.02
N ARG A 83 10.66 -7.88 8.52
CA ARG A 83 11.98 -7.24 8.76
C ARG A 83 12.10 -6.79 10.22
N PRO A 84 12.09 -7.73 11.19
CA PRO A 84 12.17 -7.39 12.61
C PRO A 84 13.43 -6.60 12.95
N ALA A 85 13.30 -5.65 13.88
CA ALA A 85 14.34 -4.72 14.31
C ALA A 85 14.94 -3.80 13.22
N GLN A 86 14.35 -3.74 12.01
CA GLN A 86 14.69 -2.73 11.00
C GLN A 86 13.80 -1.49 11.17
N PHE A 87 14.40 -0.30 11.09
CA PHE A 87 13.69 0.97 11.27
C PHE A 87 13.32 1.59 9.92
N THR A 88 12.13 2.19 9.85
CA THR A 88 11.73 3.03 8.70
C THR A 88 10.91 4.22 9.17
N VAL A 89 10.95 5.32 8.40
CA VAL A 89 10.04 6.46 8.62
C VAL A 89 8.65 6.02 8.14
N PRO A 90 7.58 6.13 8.96
CA PRO A 90 6.26 5.54 8.68
C PRO A 90 5.44 6.32 7.64
N THR A 91 6.03 6.49 6.46
CA THR A 91 5.51 7.18 5.28
C THR A 91 5.88 6.35 4.05
N ALA A 92 5.15 6.51 2.94
CA ALA A 92 5.46 5.78 1.72
C ALA A 92 6.90 6.01 1.25
N ALA A 93 7.39 7.26 1.28
CA ALA A 93 8.77 7.58 0.91
C ALA A 93 9.80 6.89 1.83
N GLY A 94 9.56 6.88 3.14
CA GLY A 94 10.43 6.22 4.12
C GLY A 94 10.49 4.69 3.94
N LEU A 95 9.33 4.06 3.75
CA LEU A 95 9.23 2.63 3.46
C LEU A 95 9.97 2.28 2.16
N LEU A 96 9.71 3.03 1.07
CA LEU A 96 10.36 2.81 -0.21
C LEU A 96 11.88 3.06 -0.14
N GLN A 97 12.34 3.99 0.68
CA GLN A 97 13.77 4.17 0.95
C GLN A 97 14.36 2.97 1.71
N ALA A 98 13.69 2.49 2.76
CA ALA A 98 14.14 1.33 3.55
C ALA A 98 14.16 0.02 2.74
N LEU A 99 13.36 -0.07 1.68
CA LEU A 99 13.31 -1.20 0.75
C LEU A 99 14.19 -1.04 -0.49
N ASP A 100 14.93 0.07 -0.65
CA ASP A 100 15.69 0.41 -1.87
C ASP A 100 14.83 0.37 -3.15
N LEU A 101 13.69 1.09 -3.08
CA LEU A 101 12.69 1.31 -4.13
C LEU A 101 12.38 2.80 -4.38
N GLY A 102 12.79 3.70 -3.48
CA GLY A 102 12.46 5.13 -3.57
C GLY A 102 13.29 5.86 -4.63
N ASP A 103 12.60 6.51 -5.59
CA ASP A 103 13.26 7.45 -6.50
C ASP A 103 13.59 8.76 -5.79
N ARG A 104 14.78 9.29 -6.10
CA ARG A 104 15.25 10.63 -5.69
C ARG A 104 14.48 11.76 -6.39
N SER A 105 13.74 11.48 -7.48
CA SER A 105 12.99 12.49 -8.24
C SER A 105 11.81 13.11 -7.50
N GLY A 106 11.27 12.43 -6.48
CA GLY A 106 10.13 12.93 -5.69
C GLY A 106 8.77 12.87 -6.40
N GLU A 107 8.67 12.20 -7.54
CA GLU A 107 7.42 12.02 -8.30
C GLU A 107 6.35 11.26 -7.49
N THR A 108 5.41 12.01 -6.91
CA THR A 108 4.31 11.45 -6.10
C THR A 108 3.44 10.49 -6.92
N GLU A 109 3.32 10.71 -8.22
CA GLU A 109 2.56 9.88 -9.16
C GLU A 109 3.06 8.44 -9.25
N ARG A 110 4.37 8.18 -9.04
CA ARG A 110 4.92 6.80 -9.10
C ARG A 110 4.79 6.04 -7.77
N ILE A 111 4.41 6.70 -6.68
CA ILE A 111 4.32 6.08 -5.34
C ILE A 111 3.41 4.84 -5.31
N PRO A 112 2.18 4.83 -5.89
CA PRO A 112 1.33 3.63 -5.86
C PRO A 112 1.98 2.42 -6.54
N SER A 113 2.65 2.62 -7.68
CA SER A 113 3.33 1.53 -8.41
C SER A 113 4.55 1.01 -7.64
N LEU A 114 5.30 1.92 -6.98
CA LEU A 114 6.41 1.54 -6.11
C LEU A 114 5.94 0.81 -4.85
N LEU A 115 4.79 1.19 -4.27
CA LEU A 115 4.18 0.48 -3.14
C LEU A 115 3.64 -0.90 -3.55
N ARG A 116 3.17 -1.09 -4.79
CA ARG A 116 2.87 -2.43 -5.32
C ARG A 116 4.12 -3.30 -5.38
N ALA A 117 5.23 -2.77 -5.91
CA ALA A 117 6.51 -3.47 -5.94
C ALA A 117 7.09 -3.75 -4.54
N ALA A 118 6.77 -2.91 -3.54
CA ALA A 118 7.14 -3.15 -2.14
C ALA A 118 6.45 -4.38 -1.53
N ALA A 119 5.27 -4.77 -2.02
CA ALA A 119 4.57 -5.97 -1.57
C ALA A 119 5.24 -7.29 -2.02
N GLN A 120 6.27 -7.21 -2.87
CA GLN A 120 7.05 -8.33 -3.39
C GLN A 120 8.44 -8.47 -2.72
N ARG A 121 8.71 -7.75 -1.62
CA ARG A 121 10.04 -7.66 -0.95
C ARG A 121 10.00 -7.90 0.57
#